data_AF-A0A212U9Y3-F1
#
_entry.id   AF-A0A212U9Y3-F1
#
_cell.length_a   1.000
_cell.length_b   1.000
_cell.length_c   1.000
_cell.angle_alpha   90.00
_cell.angle_beta   90.00
_cell.angle_gamma   90.00
#
_symmetry.space_group_name_H-M   'P 1'
#
loop_
_entity.id
_entity.type
_entity.pdbx_description
1 polymer ?
#
loop_
_entity_poly.entity_id
_entity_poly.type
_entity_poly.pdbx_seq_one_letter_code
_entity_poly.pdbx_strand_id
1 'polypeptide(L)'
;MTLLPLLLTLAGSLVCVGCVGGLAFLLSWRDLAATPTERARRLYRALLPGATVLLGLLLWTMFQVMLLWARGASPALAIAP
;
A
#
# COMPACT_ATOMS: atom_id res chain seq x y z
N MET A 1 17.33 -14.97 -13.05
CA MET A 1 16.24 -14.20 -12.42
C MET A 1 15.80 -13.16 -13.44
N THR A 2 14.61 -13.31 -14.01
CA THR A 2 14.11 -12.41 -15.07
C THR A 2 14.02 -10.96 -14.54
N LEU A 3 14.31 -9.97 -15.37
CA LEU A 3 14.38 -8.55 -14.96
C LEU A 3 13.01 -8.00 -14.51
N LEU A 4 11.94 -8.55 -15.08
CA LEU A 4 10.55 -8.19 -14.85
C LEU A 4 10.06 -8.44 -13.39
N PRO A 5 10.20 -9.64 -12.79
CA PRO A 5 9.82 -9.85 -11.39
C PRO A 5 10.65 -9.02 -10.41
N LEU A 6 11.91 -8.69 -10.75
CA LEU A 6 12.73 -7.81 -9.93
C LEU A 6 12.19 -6.38 -9.90
N LEU A 7 11.82 -5.84 -11.07
CA LEU A 7 11.14 -4.54 -11.20
C LEU A 7 9.80 -4.51 -10.44
N LEU A 8 8.98 -5.55 -10.57
CA LEU A 8 7.69 -5.64 -9.88
C LEU A 8 7.85 -5.73 -8.36
N THR A 9 8.88 -6.44 -7.88
CA THR A 9 9.19 -6.53 -6.45
C THR A 9 9.68 -5.20 -5.89
N LEU A 10 10.52 -4.47 -6.64
CA LEU A 10 10.95 -3.12 -6.30
C LEU A 10 9.78 -2.13 -6.29
N ALA A 11 8.88 -2.20 -7.28
CA ALA A 11 7.68 -1.36 -7.30
C ALA A 11 6.79 -1.62 -6.07
N GLY A 12 6.58 -2.90 -5.71
CA GLY A 12 5.84 -3.27 -4.52
C GLY A 12 6.48 -2.76 -3.22
N SER A 13 7.81 -2.82 -3.11
CA SER A 13 8.52 -2.30 -1.93
C SER A 13 8.44 -0.78 -1.82
N LEU A 14 8.55 -0.03 -2.93
CA LEU A 14 8.34 1.42 -2.93
C LEU A 14 6.93 1.80 -2.51
N VAL A 15 5.92 1.08 -3.01
CA VAL A 15 4.52 1.29 -2.59
C VAL A 15 4.38 1.05 -1.09
N CYS A 16 4.99 -0.01 -0.56
CA CYS A 16 4.97 -0.32 0.86
C CYS A 16 5.60 0.79 1.72
N VAL A 17 6.79 1.29 1.33
CA VAL A 17 7.45 2.42 2.01
C VAL A 17 6.59 3.67 1.94
N GLY A 18 5.94 3.93 0.80
CA GLY A 18 4.98 5.02 0.63
C GLY A 18 3.77 4.90 1.56
N CYS A 19 3.21 3.69 1.72
CA CYS A 19 2.11 3.43 2.66
C CYS A 19 2.52 3.74 4.11
N VAL A 20 3.67 3.23 4.55
CA VAL A 20 4.18 3.45 5.90
C VAL A 20 4.52 4.92 6.13
N GLY A 21 5.17 5.57 5.17
CA GLY A 21 5.48 7.00 5.22
C GLY A 21 4.23 7.87 5.26
N GLY A 22 3.21 7.53 4.47
CA GLY A 22 1.92 8.22 4.47
C GLY A 22 1.19 8.09 5.82
N LEU A 23 1.18 6.89 6.40
CA LEU A 23 0.65 6.67 7.74
C LEU A 23 1.43 7.46 8.80
N ALA A 24 2.76 7.43 8.76
CA ALA A 24 3.62 8.18 9.67
C ALA A 24 3.35 9.69 9.56
N PHE A 25 3.24 10.22 8.34
CA PHE A 25 2.92 11.62 8.10
C PHE A 25 1.54 12.00 8.64
N LEU A 26 0.51 11.17 8.40
CA LEU A 26 -0.84 11.43 8.91
C LEU A 26 -0.89 11.35 10.44
N LEU A 27 -0.12 10.45 11.07
CA LEU A 27 0.03 10.35 12.51
C LEU A 27 0.73 11.58 13.09
N SER A 28 1.85 12.01 12.49
CA SER A 28 2.52 13.26 12.87
C SER A 28 1.57 14.46 12.70
N TRP A 29 0.82 14.53 11.60
CA TRP A 29 -0.13 15.62 11.36
C TRP A 29 -1.31 15.61 12.35
N ARG A 30 -1.75 14.42 12.80
CA ARG A 30 -2.70 14.28 13.91
C ARG A 30 -2.09 14.80 15.21
N ASP A 31 -0.82 14.52 15.48
CA ASP A 31 -0.18 14.96 16.71
C ASP A 31 -0.02 16.49 16.80
N LEU A 32 0.08 17.18 15.67
CA LEU A 32 0.08 18.66 15.61
C LEU A 32 -1.29 19.32 15.88
N ALA A 33 -2.39 18.56 16.02
CA ALA A 33 -3.70 19.17 16.27
C ALA A 33 -3.85 19.63 17.74
N ALA A 34 -4.21 20.90 17.92
CA ALA A 34 -4.25 21.60 19.21
C ALA A 34 -5.37 21.15 20.16
N THR A 35 -6.44 20.52 19.65
CA THR A 35 -7.60 20.10 20.46
C THR A 35 -7.92 18.61 20.23
N PRO A 36 -8.44 17.91 21.26
CA PRO A 36 -8.77 16.48 21.16
C PRO A 36 -9.91 16.20 20.17
N THR A 37 -10.83 17.16 19.97
CA THR A 37 -11.93 17.07 19.01
C THR A 37 -11.46 17.18 17.56
N GLU A 38 -10.51 18.08 17.24
CA GLU A 38 -9.88 18.13 15.91
C GLU A 38 -9.10 16.85 15.60
N ARG A 39 -8.43 16.26 16.61
CA ARG A 39 -7.71 14.98 16.47
C ARG A 39 -8.66 13.85 16.05
N ALA A 40 -9.79 13.71 16.72
CA ALA A 40 -10.79 12.69 16.41
C ALA A 40 -11.40 12.90 15.00
N ARG A 41 -11.66 14.15 14.62
CA ARG A 41 -12.19 14.49 13.30
C ARG A 41 -11.24 14.12 12.17
N ARG A 42 -9.94 14.42 12.33
CA ARG A 42 -8.88 14.06 11.37
C ARG A 42 -8.67 12.55 11.29
N LEU A 43 -8.77 11.86 12.42
CA LEU A 43 -8.69 10.40 12.49
C LEU A 43 -9.77 9.77 11.58
N TYR A 44 -11.03 10.15 11.77
CA TYR A 44 -12.14 9.54 11.03
C TYR A 44 -12.20 9.96 9.57
N ARG A 45 -11.93 11.24 9.24
CA ARG A 45 -12.10 11.75 7.88
C ARG A 45 -10.91 11.55 6.96
N ALA A 46 -9.69 11.46 7.49
CA ALA A 46 -8.48 11.40 6.68
C ALA A 46 -7.65 10.15 6.99
N LEU A 47 -7.42 9.85 8.27
CA LEU A 47 -6.56 8.72 8.65
C LEU A 47 -7.21 7.37 8.35
N LEU A 48 -8.49 7.15 8.72
CA LEU A 48 -9.20 5.90 8.42
C LEU A 48 -9.30 5.60 6.91
N PRO A 49 -9.78 6.53 6.06
CA PRO A 49 -9.83 6.29 4.61
C PRO A 49 -8.43 6.17 4.00
N GLY A 50 -7.47 6.98 4.46
CA GLY A 50 -6.08 6.86 4.02
C GLY A 50 -5.49 5.49 4.37
N ALA A 51 -5.64 5.05 5.62
CA ALA A 51 -5.15 3.76 6.09
C ALA A 51 -5.81 2.59 5.36
N THR A 52 -7.11 2.63 5.12
CA THR A 52 -7.82 1.57 4.38
C THR A 52 -7.38 1.49 2.93
N VAL A 53 -7.19 2.63 2.25
CA VAL A 53 -6.65 2.67 0.88
C VAL A 53 -5.21 2.13 0.84
N LEU A 54 -4.35 2.58 1.76
CA LEU A 54 -2.95 2.13 1.85
C LEU A 54 -2.84 0.63 2.18
N LEU A 55 -3.70 0.13 3.08
CA LEU A 55 -3.77 -1.28 3.44
C LEU A 55 -4.27 -2.12 2.25
N GLY A 56 -5.28 -1.64 1.53
CA GLY A 56 -5.78 -2.27 0.31
C GLY A 56 -4.71 -2.36 -0.77
N LEU A 57 -3.96 -1.27 -1.01
CA LEU A 57 -2.81 -1.24 -1.92
C LEU A 57 -1.71 -2.23 -1.51
N LEU A 58 -1.42 -2.33 -0.21
CA LEU A 58 -0.45 -3.27 0.32
C LEU A 58 -0.89 -4.73 0.13
N LEU A 59 -2.15 -5.04 0.46
CA LEU A 59 -2.73 -6.37 0.27
C LEU A 59 -2.75 -6.75 -1.21
N TRP A 60 -3.12 -5.81 -2.09
CA TRP A 60 -3.12 -6.00 -3.53
C TRP A 60 -1.72 -6.29 -4.07
N THR A 61 -0.72 -5.52 -3.66
CA THR A 61 0.68 -5.74 -4.08
C THR A 61 1.23 -7.06 -3.55
N MET A 62 0.98 -7.41 -2.29
CA MET A 62 1.33 -8.72 -1.73
C MET A 62 0.66 -9.87 -2.49
N PHE A 63 -0.61 -9.72 -2.86
CA PHE A 63 -1.34 -10.71 -3.64
C PHE A 63 -0.72 -10.89 -5.03
N GLN A 64 -0.37 -9.78 -5.71
CA GLN A 64 0.32 -9.83 -7.00
C GLN A 64 1.68 -10.52 -6.89
N VAL A 65 2.45 -10.23 -5.83
CA VAL A 65 3.73 -10.91 -5.55
C VAL A 65 3.49 -12.40 -5.30
N MET A 66 2.53 -12.78 -4.45
CA MET A 66 2.19 -14.20 -4.24
C MET A 66 1.79 -14.90 -5.54
N LEU A 67 1.02 -14.25 -6.41
CA LEU A 67 0.65 -14.78 -7.72
C LEU A 67 1.87 -14.93 -8.64
N LEU A 68 2.77 -13.94 -8.66
CA LEU A 68 4.02 -13.99 -9.44
C LEU A 68 4.92 -15.16 -9.02
N TRP A 69 4.91 -15.53 -7.74
CA TRP A 69 5.74 -16.59 -7.18
C TRP A 69 4.99 -17.92 -6.96
N ALA A 70 3.69 -17.99 -7.26
CA ALA A 70 2.91 -19.22 -7.16
C ALA A 70 3.39 -20.24 -8.20
N ARG A 71 3.60 -21.48 -7.76
CA ARG A 71 4.07 -22.61 -8.59
C ARG A 71 2.94 -23.01 -9.56
N GLY A 72 2.87 -22.30 -10.69
CA GLY A 72 1.74 -22.32 -11.63
C GLY A 72 1.48 -20.98 -12.34
N ALA A 73 2.30 -19.95 -12.09
CA ALA A 73 2.31 -18.67 -12.82
C ALA A 73 2.79 -18.80 -14.28
N SER A 74 2.16 -19.73 -15.02
CA SER A 74 2.15 -19.82 -16.47
C SER A 74 1.37 -18.60 -17.04
N PRO A 75 1.53 -18.24 -18.32
CA PRO A 75 1.36 -16.87 -18.84
C PRO A 75 -0.12 -16.47 -19.06
N ALA A 76 -0.99 -16.69 -18.08
CA ALA A 76 -2.37 -16.20 -18.11
C ALA A 76 -2.46 -14.67 -18.01
N LEU A 77 -1.41 -14.01 -17.48
CA LEU A 77 -1.29 -12.54 -17.49
C LEU A 77 -0.81 -11.96 -18.84
N ALA A 78 -0.42 -12.81 -19.82
CA ALA A 78 0.01 -12.36 -21.15
C ALA A 78 -1.12 -12.37 -22.20
N ILE A 79 -2.31 -12.86 -21.86
CA ILE A 79 -3.45 -12.97 -22.78
C ILE A 79 -4.70 -12.45 -22.08
N ALA A 80 -4.80 -11.13 -21.98
CA ALA A 80 -6.10 -10.47 -21.98
C ALA A 80 -6.15 -9.62 -23.25
N PRO A 81 -7.00 -9.95 -24.25
CA PRO A 81 -7.40 -8.99 -25.27
C PRO A 81 -8.18 -7.83 -24.66
#